data_AF-A0AAD4S278-F1
#
_entry.id   AF-A0AAD4S278-F1
#
_cell.length_a   1.000
_cell.length_b   1.000
_cell.length_c   1.000
_cell.angle_alpha   90.00
_cell.angle_beta   90.00
_cell.angle_gamma   90.00
#
_symmetry.space_group_name_H-M   'P 1'
#
loop_
_entity.id
_entity.type
_entity.pdbx_description
1 polymer ?
#
loop_
_entity_poly.entity_id
_entity_poly.type
_entity_poly.pdbx_seq_one_letter_code
_entity_poly.pdbx_strand_id
1 'polypeptide(L)'
;MNSKFIIVCVLMTLLLVARPAMSAAPSCDAVITSFAPCLPYLKNSDSVPSTSCCDNIKVLDQQLPEKQDRKSVCQCIKLAIPIIGTIPTNNTRVQDVSNSCGSKLYKLPLISPDMNSDKVV
;
A
#
# COMPACT_ATOMS: atom_id res chain seq x y z
N MET A 1 26.61 -6.31 -42.17
CA MET A 1 26.26 -6.39 -40.74
C MET A 1 26.04 -7.85 -40.39
N ASN A 2 26.93 -8.44 -39.59
CA ASN A 2 27.04 -9.89 -39.49
C ASN A 2 25.92 -10.41 -38.57
N SER A 3 25.16 -11.42 -39.02
CA SER A 3 23.98 -11.98 -38.30
C SER A 3 24.27 -12.27 -36.81
N LYS A 4 25.49 -12.72 -36.52
CA LYS A 4 26.03 -12.97 -35.16
C LYS A 4 25.98 -11.73 -34.26
N PHE A 5 26.26 -10.55 -34.81
CA PHE A 5 26.35 -9.28 -34.09
C PHE A 5 24.94 -8.75 -33.74
N ILE A 6 23.97 -8.98 -34.63
CA ILE A 6 22.56 -8.62 -34.39
C ILE A 6 21.99 -9.45 -33.23
N ILE A 7 22.27 -10.75 -33.19
CA ILE A 7 21.77 -11.65 -32.13
C ILE A 7 22.33 -11.24 -30.76
N VAL A 8 23.61 -10.89 -30.67
CA VAL A 8 24.24 -10.45 -29.41
C VAL A 8 23.66 -9.12 -28.92
N CYS A 9 23.42 -8.16 -29.83
CA CYS A 9 22.80 -6.89 -29.47
C CYS A 9 21.36 -7.06 -28.95
N VAL A 10 20.56 -7.94 -29.58
CA VAL A 10 19.17 -8.20 -29.18
C VAL A 10 19.11 -8.95 -27.84
N LEU A 11 20.03 -9.88 -27.59
CA LEU A 11 20.10 -10.59 -26.30
C LEU A 11 20.52 -9.66 -25.15
N MET A 12 21.45 -8.73 -25.41
CA MET A 12 21.87 -7.73 -24.42
C MET A 12 20.75 -6.73 -24.08
N THR A 13 19.94 -6.31 -25.05
CA THR A 13 18.80 -5.42 -24.77
C THR A 13 17.69 -6.14 -24.01
N LEU A 14 17.42 -7.41 -24.30
CA LEU A 14 16.45 -8.23 -23.56
C LEU A 14 16.81 -8.40 -22.07
N LEU A 15 18.10 -8.58 -21.75
CA LEU A 15 18.57 -8.70 -20.38
C LEU A 15 18.51 -7.37 -19.60
N LEU A 16 18.61 -6.22 -20.28
CA LEU A 16 18.50 -4.89 -19.66
C LEU A 16 17.04 -4.51 -19.30
N VAL A 17 16.05 -5.10 -19.97
CA VAL A 17 14.61 -4.90 -19.69
C VAL A 17 14.13 -5.81 -18.56
N ALA A 18 14.83 -6.92 -18.30
CA ALA A 18 14.63 -7.75 -17.12
C ALA A 18 15.27 -7.08 -15.88
N ARG A 19 14.77 -5.90 -15.51
CA ARG A 19 15.01 -5.39 -14.16
C ARG A 19 14.32 -6.38 -13.21
N PRO A 20 15.04 -7.11 -12.33
CA PRO A 20 14.35 -7.65 -11.18
C PRO A 20 13.71 -6.44 -10.50
N ALA A 21 12.39 -6.46 -10.35
CA ALA A 21 11.71 -5.50 -9.51
C ALA A 21 12.22 -5.76 -8.09
N MET A 22 13.38 -5.18 -7.74
CA MET A 22 13.82 -5.05 -6.36
C MET A 22 13.04 -3.89 -5.74
N SER A 23 11.72 -3.93 -5.90
CA SER A 23 10.79 -3.22 -5.04
C SER A 23 10.84 -4.01 -3.74
N ALA A 24 11.69 -3.61 -2.79
CA ALA A 24 11.64 -4.19 -1.47
C ALA A 24 10.21 -3.99 -0.96
N ALA A 25 9.49 -5.09 -0.73
CA ALA A 25 8.12 -5.02 -0.24
C ALA A 25 8.11 -4.16 1.04
N PRO A 26 7.10 -3.29 1.22
CA PRO A 26 7.06 -2.37 2.34
C PRO A 26 7.02 -3.18 3.63
N SER A 27 7.93 -2.86 4.54
CA SER A 27 7.98 -3.50 5.85
C SER A 27 6.70 -3.18 6.62
N CYS A 28 6.11 -4.18 7.28
CA CYS A 28 4.89 -3.97 8.06
C CYS A 28 5.03 -2.91 9.15
N ASP A 29 6.22 -2.76 9.73
CA ASP A 29 6.52 -1.70 10.69
C ASP A 29 6.32 -0.29 10.10
N ALA A 30 6.85 -0.06 8.89
CA ALA A 30 6.65 1.20 8.18
C ALA A 30 5.16 1.44 7.87
N VAL A 31 4.43 0.41 7.43
CA VAL A 31 2.98 0.52 7.17
C VAL A 31 2.23 0.90 8.45
N ILE A 32 2.51 0.22 9.57
CA ILE A 32 1.88 0.50 10.87
C ILE A 32 2.18 1.92 11.32
N THR A 33 3.43 2.34 11.24
CA THR A 33 3.89 3.68 11.64
C THR A 33 3.21 4.78 10.82
N SER A 34 3.00 4.55 9.52
CA SER A 34 2.27 5.49 8.66
C SER A 34 0.78 5.61 9.01
N PHE A 35 0.14 4.56 9.54
CA PHE A 35 -1.26 4.59 9.98
C PHE A 35 -1.45 5.10 11.42
N ALA A 36 -0.41 5.07 12.25
CA ALA A 36 -0.46 5.55 13.64
C ALA A 36 -1.09 6.96 13.81
N PRO A 37 -0.73 8.00 13.01
CA PRO A 37 -1.36 9.32 13.12
C PRO A 37 -2.83 9.35 12.69
N CYS A 38 -3.33 8.31 12.01
CA CYS A 38 -4.73 8.22 11.59
C CYS A 38 -5.64 7.61 12.66
N LEU A 39 -5.07 7.00 13.70
CA LEU A 39 -5.83 6.32 14.75
C LEU A 39 -6.94 7.15 15.43
N PRO A 40 -6.75 8.42 15.79
CA PRO A 40 -7.83 9.17 16.44
C PRO A 40 -9.02 9.42 15.50
N TYR A 41 -8.76 9.60 14.20
CA TYR A 41 -9.83 9.61 13.19
C TYR A 41 -10.46 8.21 13.04
N LEU A 42 -9.66 7.15 12.89
CA LEU A 42 -10.20 5.79 12.73
C LEU A 42 -11.04 5.33 13.95
N LYS A 43 -10.69 5.80 15.16
CA LYS A 43 -11.38 5.49 16.42
C LYS A 43 -12.57 6.39 16.77
N ASN A 44 -12.98 7.29 15.87
CA ASN A 44 -14.06 8.26 16.15
C ASN A 44 -13.74 9.26 17.26
N SER A 45 -12.46 9.48 17.56
CA SER A 45 -12.02 10.55 18.45
C SER A 45 -11.98 11.92 17.74
N ASP A 46 -11.54 11.94 16.48
CA ASP A 46 -11.48 13.17 15.66
C ASP A 46 -12.44 13.15 14.48
N SER A 47 -13.06 14.28 14.15
CA SER A 47 -14.00 14.40 13.02
C SER A 47 -13.33 14.31 11.64
N VAL A 48 -12.05 14.68 11.55
CA VAL A 48 -11.26 14.75 10.30
C VAL A 48 -9.88 14.14 10.51
N PRO A 49 -9.25 13.54 9.48
CA PRO A 49 -7.87 13.08 9.58
C PRO A 49 -6.94 14.28 9.74
N SER A 50 -5.96 14.16 10.63
CA SER A 50 -4.92 15.18 10.79
C SER A 50 -4.07 15.30 9.53
N THR A 51 -3.44 16.46 9.31
CA THR A 51 -2.49 16.67 8.20
C THR A 51 -1.41 15.59 8.18
N SER A 52 -0.84 15.27 9.35
CA SER A 52 0.16 14.19 9.50
C SER A 52 -0.37 12.81 9.10
N CYS A 53 -1.65 12.52 9.30
CA CYS A 53 -2.25 11.27 8.80
C CYS A 53 -2.23 11.27 7.27
N CYS A 54 -2.72 12.33 6.64
CA CYS A 54 -2.79 12.39 5.18
C CYS A 54 -1.42 12.40 4.50
N ASP A 55 -0.41 13.08 5.05
CA ASP A 55 0.95 13.06 4.51
C ASP A 55 1.56 11.66 4.52
N ASN A 56 1.43 10.93 5.64
CA ASN A 56 1.95 9.56 5.76
C ASN A 56 1.20 8.58 4.84
N ILE A 57 -0.11 8.73 4.69
CA ILE A 57 -0.92 7.91 3.78
C ILE A 57 -0.53 8.17 2.31
N LYS A 58 -0.16 9.40 1.98
CA LYS A 58 0.31 9.75 0.62
C LYS A 58 1.69 9.16 0.31
N VAL A 59 2.55 8.99 1.31
CA VAL A 59 3.82 8.25 1.15
C VAL A 59 3.53 6.78 0.85
N LEU A 60 2.60 6.15 1.58
CA LEU A 60 2.13 4.79 1.29
C LEU A 60 1.56 4.64 -0.13
N ASP A 61 0.86 5.65 -0.65
CA ASP A 61 0.33 5.64 -2.02
C ASP A 61 1.40 5.36 -3.08
N GLN A 62 2.64 5.82 -2.83
CA GLN A 62 3.77 5.63 -3.74
C GLN A 62 4.27 4.18 -3.77
N GLN A 63 3.90 3.36 -2.78
CA GLN A 63 4.25 1.92 -2.69
C GLN A 63 3.21 1.06 -3.44
N LEU A 64 1.97 1.54 -3.55
CA LEU A 64 0.86 0.82 -4.18
C LEU A 64 0.84 0.69 -5.74
N PRO A 65 1.77 1.18 -6.59
CA PRO A 65 1.70 0.89 -8.02
C PRO A 65 1.74 -0.61 -8.36
N GLU A 66 2.46 -1.42 -7.58
CA GLU A 66 2.65 -2.85 -7.86
C GLU A 66 1.62 -3.73 -7.12
N LYS A 67 1.10 -4.78 -7.78
CA LYS A 67 0.12 -5.69 -7.14
C LYS A 67 0.69 -6.37 -5.89
N GLN A 68 1.96 -6.76 -5.97
CA GLN A 68 2.64 -7.46 -4.88
C GLN A 68 2.76 -6.56 -3.65
N ASP A 69 3.13 -5.30 -3.84
CA ASP A 69 3.18 -4.28 -2.79
C ASP A 69 1.82 -4.11 -2.12
N ARG A 70 0.76 -3.92 -2.92
CA ARG A 70 -0.61 -3.80 -2.39
C ARG A 70 -1.00 -5.01 -1.54
N LYS A 71 -0.61 -6.23 -1.93
CA LYS A 71 -0.85 -7.45 -1.14
C LYS A 71 -0.08 -7.40 0.19
N SER A 72 1.20 -7.03 0.16
CA SER A 72 2.03 -6.90 1.36
C SER A 72 1.48 -5.84 2.32
N VAL A 73 1.17 -4.64 1.84
CA VAL A 73 0.54 -3.57 2.64
C VAL A 73 -0.76 -4.05 3.26
N CYS A 74 -1.60 -4.73 2.47
CA CYS A 74 -2.84 -5.32 2.96
C CYS A 74 -2.57 -6.33 4.10
N GLN A 75 -1.67 -7.29 3.90
CA GLN A 75 -1.34 -8.26 4.96
C GLN A 75 -0.82 -7.58 6.24
N CYS A 76 0.02 -6.55 6.10
CA CYS A 76 0.52 -5.79 7.24
C CYS A 76 -0.60 -5.08 8.01
N ILE A 77 -1.51 -4.40 7.32
CA ILE A 77 -2.66 -3.73 7.94
C ILE A 77 -3.53 -4.75 8.68
N LYS A 78 -3.75 -5.95 8.11
CA LYS A 78 -4.55 -6.99 8.76
C LYS A 78 -3.94 -7.43 10.10
N LEU A 79 -2.62 -7.59 10.14
CA LEU A 79 -1.88 -7.91 11.36
C LEU A 79 -1.85 -6.73 12.35
N ALA A 80 -1.94 -5.49 11.85
CA ALA A 80 -1.93 -4.30 12.67
C ALA A 80 -3.24 -4.08 13.46
N ILE A 81 -4.40 -4.45 12.89
CA ILE A 81 -5.73 -4.26 13.49
C ILE A 81 -5.82 -4.70 14.96
N PRO A 82 -5.38 -5.90 15.37
CA PRO A 82 -5.41 -6.30 16.79
C PRO A 82 -4.47 -5.46 17.67
N ILE A 83 -3.39 -4.89 17.11
CA ILE A 83 -2.38 -4.11 17.84
C ILE A 83 -2.86 -2.67 18.09
N ILE A 84 -3.48 -2.04 17.09
CA ILE A 84 -4.02 -0.68 17.19
C ILE A 84 -5.31 -0.60 18.02
N GLY A 85 -5.88 -1.75 18.40
CA GLY A 85 -7.09 -1.86 19.22
C GLY A 85 -8.38 -1.70 18.41
N THR A 86 -9.52 -1.65 19.09
CA THR A 86 -10.84 -1.67 18.46
C THR A 86 -11.07 -0.44 17.57
N ILE A 87 -10.85 -0.59 16.27
CA ILE A 87 -11.44 0.27 15.26
C ILE A 87 -12.88 -0.21 15.08
N PRO A 88 -13.89 0.68 15.18
CA PRO A 88 -15.27 0.28 14.95
C PRO A 88 -15.41 -0.28 13.54
N THR A 89 -15.68 -1.57 13.45
CA THR A 89 -15.70 -2.37 12.21
C THR A 89 -16.87 -2.01 11.29
N ASN A 90 -17.84 -1.23 11.78
CA ASN A 90 -19.02 -0.77 11.05
C ASN A 90 -18.91 0.71 10.62
N ASN A 91 -17.70 1.24 10.45
CA ASN A 91 -17.50 2.64 10.13
C ASN A 91 -16.75 2.81 8.81
N THR A 92 -17.32 3.58 7.89
CA THR A 92 -16.73 3.91 6.58
C THR A 92 -15.47 4.76 6.71
N ARG A 93 -15.13 5.24 7.91
CA ARG A 93 -13.93 6.07 8.18
C ARG A 93 -12.64 5.53 7.61
N VAL A 94 -12.46 4.23 7.69
CA VAL A 94 -11.36 3.52 7.03
C VAL A 94 -11.28 3.84 5.53
N GLN A 95 -12.42 3.86 4.84
CA GLN A 95 -12.54 4.18 3.42
C GLN A 95 -12.45 5.68 3.19
N ASP A 96 -13.05 6.47 4.08
CA ASP A 96 -13.04 7.93 4.02
C ASP A 96 -11.63 8.51 4.18
N VAL A 97 -10.67 7.82 4.83
CA VAL A 97 -9.26 8.26 4.82
C VAL A 97 -8.76 8.43 3.38
N SER A 98 -9.14 7.53 2.46
CA SER A 98 -8.73 7.61 1.06
C SER A 98 -9.25 8.88 0.40
N ASN A 99 -10.56 9.12 0.56
CA ASN A 99 -11.24 10.28 -0.03
C ASN A 99 -10.78 11.60 0.60
N SER A 100 -10.71 11.63 1.93
CA SER A 100 -10.37 12.83 2.71
C SER A 100 -8.89 13.22 2.56
N CYS A 101 -7.99 12.26 2.34
CA CYS A 101 -6.56 12.53 2.14
C CYS A 101 -6.16 12.58 0.65
N GLY A 102 -7.09 12.38 -0.29
CA GLY A 102 -6.80 12.38 -1.73
C GLY A 102 -5.81 11.30 -2.16
N SER A 103 -5.84 10.13 -1.50
CA SER A 103 -4.93 9.01 -1.78
C SER A 103 -5.61 7.91 -2.59
N LYS A 104 -4.84 7.11 -3.32
CA LYS A 104 -5.31 5.95 -4.08
C LYS A 104 -5.41 4.69 -3.24
N LEU A 105 -5.48 4.83 -1.92
CA LEU A 105 -5.78 3.75 -0.99
C LEU A 105 -7.12 3.05 -1.30
N TYR A 106 -8.03 3.66 -2.07
CA TYR A 106 -9.24 3.01 -2.59
C TYR A 106 -8.97 1.75 -3.43
N LYS A 107 -7.72 1.55 -3.89
CA LYS A 107 -7.29 0.31 -4.57
C LYS A 107 -7.05 -0.85 -3.61
N LEU A 108 -6.92 -0.59 -2.31
CA LEU A 108 -6.89 -1.62 -1.29
C LEU A 108 -8.32 -1.99 -0.90
N PRO A 109 -8.57 -3.26 -0.52
CA PRO A 109 -9.85 -3.64 0.08
C PRO A 109 -10.08 -2.83 1.36
N LEU A 110 -11.35 -2.76 1.76
CA LEU A 110 -11.80 -2.14 3.01
C LEU A 110 -10.90 -2.60 4.17
N ILE A 111 -10.34 -1.66 4.92
CA ILE A 111 -9.53 -1.97 6.11
C ILE A 111 -10.48 -2.50 7.21
N SER A 112 -10.59 -3.81 7.26
CA SER A 112 -11.43 -4.54 8.21
C SER A 112 -10.63 -5.72 8.75
N PRO A 113 -10.92 -6.19 9.98
CA PRO A 113 -10.29 -7.41 10.51
C PRO A 113 -10.52 -8.62 9.59
N ASP A 114 -11.62 -8.61 8.82
CA ASP A 114 -11.97 -9.64 7.85
C ASP A 114 -11.44 -9.37 6.43
N MET A 115 -10.62 -8.33 6.22
CA MET A 115 -10.24 -7.98 4.85
C MET A 115 -9.45 -9.11 4.17
N ASN A 116 -9.82 -9.38 2.92
CA ASN A 116 -9.24 -10.43 2.11
C ASN A 116 -8.13 -9.86 1.20
N SER A 117 -6.88 -10.02 1.62
CA SER A 117 -5.69 -9.56 0.89
C SER A 117 -5.49 -10.24 -0.47
N ASP A 118 -6.20 -11.34 -0.75
CA ASP A 118 -6.13 -12.02 -2.04
C ASP A 118 -6.92 -11.31 -3.16
N LYS A 119 -7.93 -10.51 -2.80
CA LYS A 119 -8.75 -9.73 -3.77
C LYS A 119 -8.10 -8.40 -4.20
N VAL A 120 -6.85 -8.17 -3.82
CA VAL A 120 -6.09 -6.98 -4.20
C VAL A 120 -5.72 -7.08 -5.70
N VAL A 121 -6.39 -6.27 -6.53
CA VAL A 121 -6.21 -6.23 -8.00
C VAL A 121 -5.19 -5.20 -8.42
#